data_AF-A0A7W8ZB92-F1
#
_entry.id   AF-A0A7W8ZB92-F1
#
_cell.length_a   1.000
_cell.length_b   1.000
_cell.length_c   1.000
_cell.angle_alpha   90.00
_cell.angle_beta   90.00
_cell.angle_gamma   90.00
#
_symmetry.space_group_name_H-M   'P 1'
#
loop_
_entity.id
_entity.type
_entity.pdbx_description
1 polymer ?
#
loop_
_entity_poly.entity_id
_entity_poly.type
_entity_poly.pdbx_seq_one_letter_code
_entity_poly.pdbx_strand_id
1 'polypeptide(L)'
;MRGARTAAALAAAAMIVVPASAEAAAAQAHVPAAAAAASPAKVANKLLRAWLRDDRAAAAAVASPAAVKTLFAYVYRAPDEFNGCAGNACRFTHTSVRVPGGLNGILMIVSGGKVAKVYESRHVTAPEKAAQYLFAAWKAGDRNRGLEIASTGAVKTLFRTRFGGAGYIFQGCQAERGGRSCAYSYEGGAMFLHLRGSKIRGYEVRSISYIAD
;
A
#
# COMPACT_ATOMS: atom_id res chain seq x y z
N MET A 1 57.11 40.10 -24.86
CA MET A 1 57.24 39.43 -26.18
C MET A 1 57.12 37.93 -25.97
N ARG A 2 56.27 37.27 -26.76
CA ARG A 2 56.08 35.80 -26.75
C ARG A 2 57.35 35.13 -27.29
N GLY A 3 57.86 34.12 -26.58
CA GLY A 3 58.99 33.30 -27.02
C GLY A 3 58.58 31.82 -27.05
N ALA A 4 58.91 31.15 -28.14
CA ALA A 4 58.38 29.86 -28.56
C ALA A 4 59.23 28.66 -28.12
N ARG A 5 58.55 27.50 -28.04
CA ARG A 5 58.94 26.13 -28.47
C ARG A 5 60.42 25.70 -28.35
N THR A 6 60.64 24.57 -27.68
CA THR A 6 61.32 23.39 -28.28
C THR A 6 61.10 22.10 -27.47
N ALA A 7 61.36 20.98 -28.13
CA ALA A 7 60.95 19.62 -27.83
C ALA A 7 62.04 18.75 -27.16
N ALA A 8 61.56 17.64 -26.57
CA ALA A 8 62.11 16.27 -26.49
C ALA A 8 63.61 15.99 -26.20
N ALA A 9 63.85 15.09 -25.23
CA ALA A 9 64.75 13.93 -25.39
C ALA A 9 64.51 12.86 -24.30
N LEU A 10 64.72 11.60 -24.68
CA LEU A 10 64.58 10.36 -23.91
C LEU A 10 65.80 10.02 -23.04
N ALA A 11 65.56 9.22 -21.98
CA ALA A 11 66.32 8.04 -21.51
C ALA A 11 65.96 7.76 -20.04
N ALA A 12 66.12 6.60 -19.39
CA ALA A 12 66.08 5.17 -19.71
C ALA A 12 66.26 4.43 -18.35
N ALA A 13 65.53 3.32 -18.15
CA ALA A 13 65.84 2.13 -17.32
C ALA A 13 66.19 2.25 -15.81
N ALA A 14 65.46 1.50 -14.97
CA ALA A 14 66.02 0.36 -14.23
C ALA A 14 64.90 -0.45 -13.52
N MET A 15 64.92 -1.77 -13.72
CA MET A 15 64.09 -2.76 -13.04
C MET A 15 64.68 -3.14 -11.69
N ILE A 16 63.85 -3.42 -10.69
CA ILE A 16 64.21 -4.21 -9.51
C ILE A 16 63.14 -5.29 -9.33
N VAL A 17 63.61 -6.54 -9.30
CA VAL A 17 62.85 -7.77 -9.02
C VAL A 17 63.05 -8.12 -7.54
N VAL A 18 61.99 -8.55 -6.84
CA VAL A 18 62.06 -9.16 -5.50
C VAL A 18 61.18 -10.42 -5.47
N PRO A 19 61.61 -11.53 -4.84
CA PRO A 19 60.94 -12.83 -4.95
C PRO A 19 60.03 -13.21 -3.75
N ALA A 20 59.13 -14.16 -4.05
CA ALA A 20 58.65 -15.33 -3.28
C ALA A 20 57.88 -15.21 -1.93
N SER A 21 56.61 -15.65 -2.01
CA SER A 21 55.91 -16.63 -1.16
C SER A 21 55.59 -16.34 0.31
N ALA A 22 54.31 -16.07 0.57
CA ALA A 22 53.60 -16.55 1.76
C ALA A 22 52.14 -16.86 1.39
N GLU A 23 51.83 -18.14 1.15
CA GLU A 23 50.46 -18.65 1.12
C GLU A 23 49.87 -18.58 2.53
N ALA A 24 49.18 -17.49 2.83
CA ALA A 24 48.20 -17.46 3.90
C ALA A 24 46.95 -18.19 3.37
N ALA A 25 46.82 -19.47 3.71
CA ALA A 25 45.57 -20.21 3.60
C ALA A 25 44.53 -19.53 4.50
N ALA A 26 43.85 -18.52 3.97
CA ALA A 26 42.67 -17.93 4.58
C ALA A 26 41.57 -18.99 4.56
N ALA A 27 41.38 -19.64 5.70
CA ALA A 27 40.20 -20.44 5.97
C ALA A 27 38.97 -19.59 5.66
N GLN A 28 38.31 -19.88 4.53
CA GLN A 28 37.03 -19.30 4.18
C GLN A 28 36.01 -19.82 5.18
N ALA A 29 35.86 -19.08 6.28
CA ALA A 29 34.74 -19.24 7.18
C ALA A 29 33.46 -19.14 6.33
N HIS A 30 32.78 -20.27 6.15
CA HIS A 30 31.45 -20.32 5.59
C HIS A 30 30.55 -19.56 6.54
N VAL A 31 30.38 -18.26 6.28
CA VAL A 31 29.24 -17.51 6.80
C VAL A 31 28.00 -18.26 6.33
N PRO A 32 27.13 -18.76 7.23
CA PRO A 32 25.89 -19.38 6.82
C PRO A 32 25.14 -18.35 5.98
N ALA A 33 24.83 -18.71 4.74
CA ALA A 33 24.03 -17.89 3.86
C ALA A 33 22.75 -17.55 4.62
N ALA A 34 22.59 -16.28 5.00
CA ALA A 34 21.34 -15.79 5.57
C ALA A 34 20.24 -16.22 4.60
N ALA A 35 19.31 -17.05 5.07
CA ALA A 35 18.23 -17.58 4.23
C ALA A 35 17.58 -16.39 3.52
N ALA A 36 17.72 -16.33 2.19
CA ALA A 36 17.20 -15.22 1.40
C ALA A 36 15.72 -15.06 1.73
N ALA A 37 15.36 -13.90 2.30
CA ALA A 37 14.00 -13.65 2.72
C ALA A 37 13.05 -13.93 1.55
N ALA A 38 12.01 -14.73 1.79
CA ALA A 38 11.04 -15.04 0.75
C ALA A 38 10.48 -13.72 0.18
N SER A 39 10.45 -13.61 -1.15
CA SER A 39 9.95 -12.39 -1.79
C SER A 39 8.54 -12.05 -1.31
N PRO A 40 8.16 -10.77 -1.17
CA PRO A 40 6.82 -10.37 -0.74
C PRO A 40 5.70 -11.07 -1.50
N ALA A 41 5.87 -11.22 -2.82
CA ALA A 41 4.93 -11.95 -3.68
C ALA A 41 4.74 -13.41 -3.24
N LYS A 42 5.81 -14.13 -2.89
CA LYS A 42 5.72 -15.52 -2.42
C LYS A 42 4.95 -15.62 -1.10
N VAL A 43 5.22 -14.72 -0.15
CA VAL A 43 4.53 -14.68 1.16
C VAL A 43 3.05 -14.36 1.00
N ALA A 44 2.72 -13.32 0.23
CA ALA A 44 1.33 -12.92 -0.03
C ALA A 44 0.54 -14.03 -0.75
N ASN A 45 1.13 -14.68 -1.76
CA ASN A 45 0.50 -15.81 -2.43
C ASN A 45 0.30 -17.03 -1.51
N LYS A 46 1.22 -17.30 -0.58
CA LYS A 46 1.02 -18.36 0.42
C LYS A 46 -0.22 -18.09 1.28
N LEU A 47 -0.38 -16.85 1.77
CA LEU A 47 -1.57 -16.46 2.54
C LEU A 47 -2.85 -16.59 1.70
N LEU A 48 -2.85 -16.07 0.47
CA LEU A 48 -4.02 -16.15 -0.41
C LEU A 48 -4.43 -17.62 -0.64
N ARG A 49 -3.47 -18.50 -0.95
CA ARG A 49 -3.76 -19.93 -1.15
C ARG A 49 -4.28 -20.61 0.12
N ALA A 50 -3.76 -20.24 1.30
CA ALA A 50 -4.27 -20.77 2.57
C ALA A 50 -5.73 -20.34 2.78
N TRP A 51 -6.05 -19.07 2.53
CA TRP A 51 -7.43 -18.57 2.60
C TRP A 51 -8.36 -19.25 1.60
N LEU A 52 -7.93 -19.46 0.35
CA LEU A 52 -8.72 -20.18 -0.67
C LEU A 52 -9.03 -21.63 -0.30
N ARG A 53 -8.23 -22.25 0.58
CA ARG A 53 -8.47 -23.60 1.11
C ARG A 53 -9.17 -23.60 2.46
N ASP A 54 -9.60 -22.43 2.95
CA ASP A 54 -10.10 -22.21 4.32
C ASP A 54 -9.14 -22.70 5.43
N ASP A 55 -7.84 -22.72 5.15
CA ASP A 55 -6.80 -23.24 6.04
C ASP A 55 -6.27 -22.13 6.95
N ARG A 56 -6.96 -21.93 8.08
CA ARG A 56 -6.62 -20.90 9.07
C ARG A 56 -5.26 -21.14 9.74
N ALA A 57 -4.85 -22.40 9.91
CA ALA A 57 -3.57 -22.75 10.51
C ALA A 57 -2.41 -22.37 9.59
N ALA A 58 -2.49 -22.73 8.29
CA ALA A 58 -1.50 -22.31 7.32
C ALA A 58 -1.49 -20.78 7.12
N ALA A 59 -2.65 -20.13 7.19
CA ALA A 59 -2.73 -18.67 7.14
C ALA A 59 -2.01 -18.02 8.33
N ALA A 60 -2.21 -18.54 9.55
CA ALA A 60 -1.55 -18.06 10.76
C ALA A 60 -0.02 -18.25 10.75
N ALA A 61 0.49 -19.26 10.03
CA ALA A 61 1.92 -19.46 9.87
C ALA A 61 2.61 -18.32 9.09
N VAL A 62 1.89 -17.67 8.16
CA VAL A 62 2.45 -16.69 7.22
C VAL A 62 1.92 -15.26 7.40
N ALA A 63 1.06 -15.02 8.39
CA ALA A 63 0.41 -13.72 8.59
C ALA A 63 0.20 -13.40 10.07
N SER A 64 0.01 -12.11 10.38
CA SER A 64 -0.38 -11.67 11.72
C SER A 64 -1.83 -12.12 12.04
N PRO A 65 -2.19 -12.30 13.33
CA PRO A 65 -3.57 -12.63 13.69
C PRO A 65 -4.61 -11.62 13.17
N ALA A 66 -4.26 -10.34 13.16
CA ALA A 66 -5.12 -9.28 12.62
C ALA A 66 -5.29 -9.42 11.10
N ALA A 67 -4.22 -9.73 10.36
CA ALA A 67 -4.29 -9.97 8.92
C ALA A 67 -5.15 -11.19 8.58
N VAL A 68 -5.00 -12.30 9.30
CA VAL A 68 -5.84 -13.50 9.13
C VAL A 68 -7.31 -13.18 9.43
N LYS A 69 -7.59 -12.50 10.55
CA LYS A 69 -8.95 -12.11 10.92
C LYS A 69 -9.62 -11.26 9.84
N THR A 70 -8.92 -10.24 9.33
CA THR A 70 -9.43 -9.39 8.24
C THR A 70 -9.72 -10.22 7.00
N LEU A 71 -8.72 -10.97 6.50
CA LEU A 71 -8.85 -11.72 5.26
C LEU A 71 -9.99 -12.75 5.28
N PHE A 72 -10.16 -13.48 6.39
CA PHE A 72 -11.21 -14.47 6.54
C PHE A 72 -12.59 -13.88 6.85
N ALA A 73 -12.69 -12.58 7.11
CA ALA A 73 -13.96 -11.86 7.22
C ALA A 73 -14.39 -11.22 5.88
N TYR A 74 -13.59 -11.36 4.83
CA TYR A 74 -13.87 -10.80 3.52
C TYR A 74 -15.12 -11.43 2.91
N VAL A 75 -16.13 -10.60 2.64
CA VAL A 75 -17.47 -11.06 2.22
C VAL A 75 -17.63 -11.21 0.71
N TYR A 76 -16.72 -10.62 -0.06
CA TYR A 76 -16.72 -10.80 -1.51
C TYR A 76 -16.01 -12.10 -1.86
N ARG A 77 -16.31 -12.63 -3.05
CA ARG A 77 -15.51 -13.71 -3.66
C ARG A 77 -14.02 -13.36 -3.66
N ALA A 78 -13.17 -14.36 -3.85
CA ALA A 78 -11.74 -14.11 -3.98
C ALA A 78 -11.41 -13.24 -5.22
N PRO A 79 -10.42 -12.34 -5.11
CA PRO A 79 -9.85 -11.67 -6.27
C PRO A 79 -9.33 -12.70 -7.28
N ASP A 80 -9.46 -12.40 -8.57
CA ASP A 80 -9.12 -13.30 -9.68
C ASP A 80 -7.80 -12.93 -10.38
N GLU A 81 -7.18 -11.81 -10.00
CA GLU A 81 -5.93 -11.35 -10.57
C GLU A 81 -4.92 -10.97 -9.48
N PHE A 82 -3.65 -11.33 -9.68
CA PHE A 82 -2.52 -10.80 -8.92
C PHE A 82 -1.87 -9.67 -9.70
N ASN A 83 -2.02 -8.43 -9.20
CA ASN A 83 -1.55 -7.21 -9.87
C ASN A 83 -0.16 -6.77 -9.37
N GLY A 84 0.69 -7.74 -9.01
CA GLY A 84 2.07 -7.51 -8.58
C GLY A 84 2.23 -6.95 -7.17
N CYS A 85 3.48 -6.60 -6.84
CA CYS A 85 3.85 -5.92 -5.60
C CYS A 85 4.63 -4.64 -5.90
N ALA A 86 4.31 -3.56 -5.21
CA ALA A 86 5.13 -2.35 -5.14
C ALA A 86 5.86 -2.34 -3.79
N GLY A 87 7.17 -2.62 -3.81
CA GLY A 87 7.95 -2.86 -2.59
C GLY A 87 7.37 -4.05 -1.81
N ASN A 88 6.89 -3.81 -0.60
CA ASN A 88 6.29 -4.84 0.26
C ASN A 88 4.76 -4.91 0.21
N ALA A 89 4.12 -4.09 -0.64
CA ALA A 89 2.67 -4.02 -0.78
C ALA A 89 2.23 -4.81 -2.01
N CYS A 90 1.52 -5.91 -1.82
CA CYS A 90 1.11 -6.85 -2.87
C CYS A 90 -0.40 -6.79 -3.09
N ARG A 91 -0.84 -6.64 -4.35
CA ARG A 91 -2.23 -6.35 -4.68
C ARG A 91 -2.88 -7.51 -5.43
N PHE A 92 -4.10 -7.84 -5.01
CA PHE A 92 -4.97 -8.81 -5.66
C PHE A 92 -6.28 -8.10 -6.03
N THR A 93 -6.66 -8.14 -7.30
CA THR A 93 -7.78 -7.34 -7.85
C THR A 93 -8.92 -8.19 -8.38
N HIS A 94 -10.11 -7.60 -8.38
CA HIS A 94 -11.29 -8.12 -9.05
C HIS A 94 -11.36 -7.57 -10.48
N THR A 95 -11.29 -8.47 -11.45
CA THR A 95 -11.68 -8.23 -12.85
C THR A 95 -13.11 -8.73 -13.10
N SER A 96 -13.47 -9.79 -12.38
CA SER A 96 -14.79 -10.43 -12.26
C SER A 96 -16.00 -9.59 -11.96
N VAL A 97 -15.83 -8.77 -10.93
CA VAL A 97 -16.91 -8.15 -10.17
C VAL A 97 -16.52 -6.76 -9.77
N ARG A 98 -17.52 -5.93 -9.58
CA ARG A 98 -17.34 -4.60 -9.03
C ARG A 98 -17.53 -4.63 -7.52
N VAL A 99 -16.48 -4.35 -6.78
CA VAL A 99 -16.54 -4.13 -5.33
C VAL A 99 -16.37 -2.64 -5.00
N PRO A 100 -16.88 -2.16 -3.84
CA PRO A 100 -16.71 -0.78 -3.39
C PRO A 100 -15.24 -0.40 -3.18
N GLY A 101 -14.92 0.87 -3.45
CA GLY A 101 -13.63 1.47 -3.11
C GLY A 101 -12.55 1.31 -4.19
N GLY A 102 -11.47 2.06 -4.02
CA GLY A 102 -10.34 2.14 -4.95
C GLY A 102 -9.35 1.00 -4.83
N LEU A 103 -9.47 0.12 -3.82
CA LEU A 103 -8.69 -1.13 -3.76
C LEU A 103 -9.13 -2.12 -4.82
N ASN A 104 -10.43 -2.19 -5.13
CA ASN A 104 -10.99 -3.16 -6.06
C ASN A 104 -10.49 -4.60 -5.81
N GLY A 105 -10.44 -5.02 -4.54
CA GLY A 105 -9.84 -6.28 -4.11
C GLY A 105 -9.15 -6.17 -2.74
N ILE A 106 -7.98 -6.81 -2.64
CA ILE A 106 -7.22 -7.00 -1.40
C ILE A 106 -5.80 -6.48 -1.61
N LEU A 107 -5.27 -5.78 -0.60
CA LEU A 107 -3.89 -5.33 -0.53
C LEU A 107 -3.24 -5.92 0.72
N MET A 108 -2.16 -6.65 0.53
CA MET A 108 -1.39 -7.27 1.61
C MET A 108 -0.07 -6.53 1.79
N ILE A 109 0.26 -6.16 3.03
CA ILE A 109 1.55 -5.57 3.39
C ILE A 109 2.41 -6.65 4.04
N VAL A 110 3.53 -6.97 3.41
CA VAL A 110 4.49 -7.94 3.90
C VAL A 110 5.55 -7.24 4.76
N SER A 111 5.88 -7.80 5.91
CA SER A 111 6.98 -7.34 6.75
C SER A 111 7.55 -8.53 7.52
N GLY A 112 8.89 -8.60 7.63
CA GLY A 112 9.56 -9.68 8.37
C GLY A 112 9.19 -11.09 7.90
N GLY A 113 8.96 -11.28 6.60
CA GLY A 113 8.58 -12.59 6.03
C GLY A 113 7.13 -13.02 6.28
N LYS A 114 6.28 -12.16 6.85
CA LYS A 114 4.85 -12.41 7.08
C LYS A 114 3.98 -11.30 6.50
N VAL A 115 2.72 -11.60 6.22
CA VAL A 115 1.72 -10.57 5.95
C VAL A 115 1.35 -9.88 7.27
N ALA A 116 1.84 -8.67 7.46
CA ALA A 116 1.64 -7.90 8.68
C ALA A 116 0.24 -7.25 8.72
N LYS A 117 -0.24 -6.78 7.56
CA LYS A 117 -1.52 -6.08 7.43
C LYS A 117 -2.23 -6.47 6.14
N VAL A 118 -3.55 -6.54 6.19
CA VAL A 118 -4.44 -6.74 5.05
C VAL A 118 -5.39 -5.56 5.01
N TYR A 119 -5.53 -4.96 3.83
CA TYR A 119 -6.59 -4.02 3.48
C TYR A 119 -7.50 -4.68 2.46
N GLU A 120 -8.80 -4.41 2.54
CA GLU A 120 -9.80 -5.09 1.74
C GLU A 120 -10.90 -4.13 1.29
N SER A 121 -11.51 -4.37 0.13
CA SER A 121 -12.70 -3.64 -0.27
C SER A 121 -13.86 -3.96 0.68
N ARG A 122 -14.53 -2.94 1.23
CA ARG A 122 -15.51 -3.14 2.31
C ARG A 122 -16.95 -3.03 1.86
N HIS A 123 -17.75 -4.00 2.31
CA HIS A 123 -19.21 -3.92 2.21
C HIS A 123 -19.78 -3.12 3.38
N VAL A 124 -19.93 -1.81 3.20
CA VAL A 124 -20.55 -0.94 4.22
C VAL A 124 -21.99 -0.65 3.81
N THR A 125 -22.93 -1.00 4.68
CA THR A 125 -24.37 -0.98 4.38
C THR A 125 -25.08 0.34 4.72
N ALA A 126 -24.35 1.32 5.26
CA ALA A 126 -24.87 2.65 5.61
C ALA A 126 -23.94 3.75 5.09
N PRO A 127 -24.47 4.81 4.45
CA PRO A 127 -23.65 5.87 3.87
C PRO A 127 -22.86 6.65 4.94
N GLU A 128 -23.45 6.91 6.10
CA GLU A 128 -22.80 7.60 7.22
C GLU A 128 -21.55 6.84 7.67
N LYS A 129 -21.66 5.50 7.77
CA LYS A 129 -20.53 4.64 8.16
C LYS A 129 -19.42 4.67 7.12
N ALA A 130 -19.74 4.69 5.83
CA ALA A 130 -18.74 4.78 4.78
C ALA A 130 -18.01 6.13 4.79
N ALA A 131 -18.75 7.23 4.98
CA ALA A 131 -18.19 8.57 5.10
C ALA A 131 -17.27 8.70 6.34
N GLN A 132 -17.74 8.23 7.50
CA GLN A 132 -16.96 8.23 8.74
C GLN A 132 -15.73 7.31 8.64
N TYR A 133 -15.82 6.20 7.94
CA TYR A 133 -14.69 5.30 7.70
C TYR A 133 -13.57 6.00 6.92
N LEU A 134 -13.91 6.66 5.80
CA LEU A 134 -12.94 7.41 5.03
C LEU A 134 -12.34 8.56 5.85
N PHE A 135 -13.16 9.29 6.60
CA PHE A 135 -12.69 10.37 7.46
C PHE A 135 -11.72 9.88 8.54
N ALA A 136 -12.03 8.76 9.19
CA ALA A 136 -11.13 8.12 10.16
C ALA A 136 -9.80 7.69 9.53
N ALA A 137 -9.83 7.15 8.30
CA ALA A 137 -8.63 6.82 7.55
C ALA A 137 -7.77 8.07 7.27
N TRP A 138 -8.40 9.19 6.91
CA TRP A 138 -7.70 10.46 6.69
C TRP A 138 -7.06 11.00 7.97
N LYS A 139 -7.78 11.00 9.09
CA LYS A 139 -7.23 11.35 10.41
C LYS A 139 -6.01 10.52 10.78
N ALA A 140 -6.03 9.22 10.45
CA ALA A 140 -4.92 8.31 10.71
C ALA A 140 -3.77 8.43 9.68
N GLY A 141 -3.91 9.23 8.63
CA GLY A 141 -2.94 9.28 7.53
C GLY A 141 -2.85 7.96 6.72
N ASP A 142 -3.82 7.06 6.86
CA ASP A 142 -3.80 5.73 6.25
C ASP A 142 -4.54 5.74 4.89
N ARG A 143 -3.81 6.06 3.83
CA ARG A 143 -4.35 6.11 2.46
C ARG A 143 -4.92 4.76 2.00
N ASN A 144 -4.28 3.66 2.36
CA ASN A 144 -4.72 2.32 1.96
C ASN A 144 -6.05 1.97 2.61
N ARG A 145 -6.24 2.35 3.88
CA ARG A 145 -7.52 2.24 4.56
C ARG A 145 -8.59 3.11 3.90
N GLY A 146 -8.24 4.31 3.41
CA GLY A 146 -9.15 5.13 2.63
C GLY A 146 -9.65 4.42 1.37
N LEU A 147 -8.76 3.71 0.66
CA LEU A 147 -9.09 2.99 -0.58
C LEU A 147 -10.04 1.80 -0.37
N GLU A 148 -10.22 1.32 0.85
CA GLU A 148 -11.18 0.24 1.17
C GLU A 148 -12.64 0.62 0.92
N ILE A 149 -12.95 1.92 0.97
CA ILE A 149 -14.33 2.43 0.85
C ILE A 149 -14.46 3.63 -0.09
N ALA A 150 -13.36 4.18 -0.59
CA ALA A 150 -13.37 5.38 -1.41
C ALA A 150 -12.61 5.18 -2.70
N SER A 151 -13.09 5.82 -3.77
CA SER A 151 -12.41 5.81 -5.06
C SER A 151 -10.99 6.39 -4.94
N THR A 152 -10.10 6.00 -5.85
CA THR A 152 -8.74 6.58 -5.91
C THR A 152 -8.77 8.10 -6.06
N GLY A 153 -9.74 8.65 -6.80
CA GLY A 153 -9.91 10.10 -6.97
C GLY A 153 -10.33 10.81 -5.67
N ALA A 154 -11.24 10.21 -4.90
CA ALA A 154 -11.64 10.73 -3.60
C ALA A 154 -10.48 10.68 -2.58
N VAL A 155 -9.78 9.54 -2.48
CA VAL A 155 -8.61 9.41 -1.60
C VAL A 155 -7.51 10.39 -2.01
N LYS A 156 -7.22 10.52 -3.31
CA LYS A 156 -6.25 11.51 -3.80
C LYS A 156 -6.66 12.91 -3.38
N THR A 157 -7.93 13.28 -3.55
CA THR A 157 -8.47 14.60 -3.20
C THR A 157 -8.32 14.90 -1.71
N LEU A 158 -8.78 14.00 -0.85
CA LEU A 158 -8.79 14.19 0.61
C LEU A 158 -7.40 14.20 1.20
N PHE A 159 -6.54 13.28 0.75
CA PHE A 159 -5.18 13.15 1.27
C PHE A 159 -4.17 14.05 0.55
N ARG A 160 -4.62 15.09 -0.18
CA ARG A 160 -3.75 16.17 -0.66
C ARG A 160 -3.11 16.90 0.51
N THR A 161 -3.88 17.12 1.57
CA THR A 161 -3.41 17.69 2.82
C THR A 161 -3.44 16.63 3.92
N ARG A 162 -2.48 16.72 4.84
CA ARG A 162 -2.54 15.94 6.08
C ARG A 162 -3.70 16.46 6.93
N PHE A 163 -4.31 15.58 7.71
CA PHE A 163 -5.32 16.00 8.66
C PHE A 163 -4.70 16.99 9.67
N GLY A 164 -5.17 18.23 9.67
CA GLY A 164 -4.61 19.32 10.48
C GLY A 164 -5.22 19.45 11.88
N GLY A 165 -6.10 18.53 12.30
CA GLY A 165 -6.78 18.61 13.60
C GLY A 165 -7.97 19.57 13.66
N ALA A 166 -8.35 20.21 12.54
CA ALA A 166 -9.45 21.16 12.50
C ALA A 166 -10.80 20.54 12.94
N GLY A 167 -11.68 21.40 13.49
CA GLY A 167 -12.98 21.07 14.07
C GLY A 167 -14.04 20.63 13.06
N TYR A 168 -13.76 19.55 12.32
CA TYR A 168 -14.72 18.92 11.43
C TYR A 168 -15.85 18.27 12.25
N ILE A 169 -17.07 18.76 12.07
CA ILE A 169 -18.29 18.24 12.71
C ILE A 169 -19.12 17.54 11.65
N PHE A 170 -19.46 16.27 11.88
CA PHE A 170 -20.29 15.51 10.96
C PHE A 170 -21.73 16.01 10.98
N GLN A 171 -22.25 16.38 9.81
CA GLN A 171 -23.59 16.96 9.63
C GLN A 171 -24.63 15.96 9.14
N GLY A 172 -24.27 14.67 9.06
CA GLY A 172 -25.14 13.62 8.53
C GLY A 172 -25.05 13.47 7.01
N CYS A 173 -25.97 12.68 6.46
CA CYS A 173 -26.08 12.42 5.03
C CYS A 173 -27.48 12.75 4.52
N GLN A 174 -27.55 13.26 3.29
CA GLN A 174 -28.79 13.57 2.59
C GLN A 174 -28.84 12.87 1.23
N ALA A 175 -30.03 12.73 0.68
CA ALA A 175 -30.22 12.23 -0.67
C ALA A 175 -29.66 13.23 -1.69
N GLU A 176 -28.94 12.74 -2.70
CA GLU A 176 -28.55 13.54 -3.85
C GLU A 176 -28.79 12.76 -5.15
N ARG A 177 -28.75 13.46 -6.30
CA ARG A 177 -28.93 12.82 -7.60
C ARG A 177 -27.85 11.76 -7.83
N GLY A 178 -28.27 10.50 -7.90
CA GLY A 178 -27.36 9.37 -8.14
C GLY A 178 -26.65 8.83 -6.89
N GLY A 179 -27.06 9.24 -5.68
CA GLY A 179 -26.39 8.77 -4.46
C GLY A 179 -26.84 9.40 -3.14
N ARG A 180 -25.86 9.63 -2.27
CA ARG A 180 -25.98 10.26 -0.95
C ARG A 180 -24.83 11.26 -0.79
N SER A 181 -25.12 12.47 -0.32
CA SER A 181 -24.08 13.42 0.07
C SER A 181 -23.98 13.43 1.59
N CYS A 182 -22.79 13.16 2.12
CA CYS A 182 -22.50 13.26 3.55
C CYS A 182 -21.61 14.47 3.80
N ALA A 183 -21.93 15.28 4.80
CA ALA A 183 -21.24 16.55 5.02
C ALA A 183 -20.46 16.57 6.35
N TYR A 184 -19.33 17.26 6.33
CA TYR A 184 -18.66 17.76 7.54
C TYR A 184 -18.57 19.28 7.44
N SER A 185 -18.99 20.00 8.47
CA SER A 185 -18.72 21.44 8.60
C SER A 185 -17.38 21.65 9.30
N TYR A 186 -16.69 22.73 8.99
CA TYR A 186 -15.48 23.17 9.71
C TYR A 186 -15.39 24.71 9.63
N GLU A 187 -14.46 25.31 10.37
CA GLU A 187 -14.24 26.75 10.29
C GLU A 187 -13.85 27.17 8.88
N GLY A 188 -14.61 28.07 8.28
CA GLY A 188 -14.37 28.52 6.91
C GLY A 188 -14.99 27.64 5.82
N GLY A 189 -15.95 26.74 6.15
CA GLY A 189 -16.73 26.04 5.13
C GLY A 189 -17.22 24.63 5.45
N ALA A 190 -17.39 23.82 4.41
CA ALA A 190 -17.89 22.45 4.50
C ALA A 190 -17.24 21.52 3.46
N MET A 191 -17.08 20.25 3.86
CA MET A 191 -16.61 19.18 3.00
C MET A 191 -17.77 18.21 2.75
N PHE A 192 -18.04 17.93 1.47
CA PHE A 192 -19.06 16.99 1.04
C PHE A 192 -18.41 15.73 0.48
N LEU A 193 -18.82 14.59 1.00
CA LEU A 193 -18.47 13.27 0.49
C LEU A 193 -19.66 12.79 -0.34
N HIS A 194 -19.45 12.59 -1.63
CA HIS A 194 -20.48 12.09 -2.55
C HIS A 194 -20.36 10.59 -2.63
N LEU A 195 -21.36 9.89 -2.11
CA LEU A 195 -21.41 8.45 -2.04
C LEU A 195 -22.34 7.89 -3.11
N ARG A 196 -21.97 6.73 -3.63
CA ARG A 196 -22.85 5.88 -4.44
C ARG A 196 -22.99 4.50 -3.83
N GLY A 197 -23.92 3.72 -4.36
CA GLY A 197 -24.15 2.35 -3.94
C GLY A 197 -25.48 2.19 -3.21
N SER A 198 -25.62 1.07 -2.51
CA SER A 198 -26.85 0.72 -1.80
C SER A 198 -26.52 -0.25 -0.66
N LYS A 199 -27.50 -0.52 0.20
CA LYS A 199 -27.37 -1.55 1.25
C LYS A 199 -26.92 -2.91 0.70
N ILE A 200 -27.38 -3.29 -0.50
CA ILE A 200 -27.04 -4.57 -1.13
C ILE A 200 -25.62 -4.55 -1.70
N ARG A 201 -25.24 -3.49 -2.43
CA ARG A 201 -23.94 -3.41 -3.12
C ARG A 201 -22.81 -2.92 -2.23
N GLY A 202 -23.14 -2.33 -1.08
CA GLY A 202 -22.23 -1.51 -0.29
C GLY A 202 -22.19 -0.08 -0.80
N TYR A 203 -21.91 0.85 0.10
CA TYR A 203 -21.67 2.25 -0.22
C TYR A 203 -20.18 2.51 -0.42
N GLU A 204 -19.83 3.40 -1.36
CA GLU A 204 -18.49 3.94 -1.49
C GLU A 204 -18.50 5.45 -1.70
N VAL A 205 -17.45 6.12 -1.23
CA VAL A 205 -17.22 7.54 -1.50
C VAL A 205 -16.59 7.68 -2.88
N ARG A 206 -17.34 8.23 -3.83
CA ARG A 206 -16.91 8.39 -5.23
C ARG A 206 -16.05 9.64 -5.41
N SER A 207 -16.46 10.74 -4.81
CA SER A 207 -15.81 12.05 -4.96
C SER A 207 -16.00 12.89 -3.71
N ILE A 208 -15.19 13.94 -3.59
CA ILE A 208 -15.22 14.88 -2.49
C ILE A 208 -15.20 16.29 -3.07
N SER A 209 -16.03 17.16 -2.54
CA SER A 209 -16.04 18.59 -2.87
C SER A 209 -15.96 19.41 -1.58
N TYR A 210 -15.58 20.67 -1.73
CA TYR A 210 -15.47 21.63 -0.64
C TYR A 210 -16.24 22.90 -1.04
N ILE A 211 -16.89 23.51 -0.06
CA ILE A 211 -17.43 24.87 -0.16
C ILE A 211 -16.69 25.68 0.89
N ALA A 212 -16.14 26.82 0.49
CA ALA A 212 -15.67 27.85 1.40
C ALA A 212 -16.79 28.89 1.57
N ASP A 213 -16.87 29.49 2.75
CA ASP A 213 -17.72 30.66 3.02
C ASP A 213 -17.15 31.95 2.42
#